data_AF-Q66RQ0-F1
#
_entry.id   AF-Q66RQ0-F1
#
_cell.length_a   1.000
_cell.length_b   1.000
_cell.length_c   1.000
_cell.angle_alpha   90.00
_cell.angle_beta   90.00
_cell.angle_gamma   90.00
#
_symmetry.space_group_name_H-M   'P 1'
#
loop_
_entity.id
_entity.type
_entity.pdbx_description
1 polymer ?
#
loop_
_entity_poly.entity_id
_entity_poly.type
_entity_poly.pdbx_seq_one_letter_code
_entity_poly.pdbx_strand_id
1 'polypeptide(L)'
;AGSGTILSKCCDSASEDCMAKELPEYTVKICDNLSSKNSKFTDCCQEKTPMDIFICTYFMPAAPRPELPDVKLPTNKDACDKGNPKVLDQYIFELSRKTHIPEVFLSKILEPPLKSLDECCHSEDSTACFKAKGPQFKKELSSFIEKGQELCADYSENTFTEYKKKLAERLRGKWPDATETELEELVKKRSDFASKCCSINSPPLYCDSEIDAEMNTL
;
A
#
# COMPACT_ATOMS: atom_id res chain seq x y z
N ALA A 1 -16.01 15.26 -6.83
CA ALA A 1 -15.92 13.83 -7.23
C ALA A 1 -14.95 13.08 -6.29
N GLY A 2 -14.63 11.80 -6.50
CA GLY A 2 -13.54 11.12 -5.78
C GLY A 2 -12.16 11.57 -6.26
N SER A 3 -11.09 11.27 -5.53
CA SER A 3 -9.71 11.69 -5.90
C SER A 3 -9.31 11.26 -7.30
N GLY A 4 -9.54 9.99 -7.66
CA GLY A 4 -9.21 9.46 -8.99
C GLY A 4 -9.88 10.23 -10.13
N THR A 5 -11.16 10.61 -9.95
CA THR A 5 -11.90 11.40 -10.95
C THR A 5 -11.35 12.82 -11.09
N ILE A 6 -10.89 13.43 -9.99
CA ILE A 6 -10.29 14.77 -10.01
C ILE A 6 -8.94 14.73 -10.73
N LEU A 7 -8.10 13.73 -10.41
CA LEU A 7 -6.80 13.55 -11.05
C LEU A 7 -6.94 13.31 -12.56
N SER A 8 -7.83 12.39 -12.98
CA SER A 8 -8.07 12.13 -14.41
C SER A 8 -8.61 13.35 -15.17
N LYS A 9 -9.29 14.27 -14.47
CA LYS A 9 -9.80 15.51 -15.07
C LYS A 9 -8.72 16.58 -15.16
N CYS A 10 -7.94 16.77 -14.11
CA CYS A 10 -7.07 17.94 -13.98
C CYS A 10 -5.62 17.72 -14.38
N CYS A 11 -5.07 16.51 -14.26
CA CYS A 11 -3.67 16.26 -14.62
C CYS A 11 -3.40 16.36 -16.13
N ASP A 12 -4.40 16.05 -16.95
CA ASP A 12 -4.34 16.15 -18.42
C ASP A 12 -4.96 17.45 -18.95
N SER A 13 -5.37 18.37 -18.06
CA SER A 13 -6.00 19.63 -18.41
C SER A 13 -4.97 20.75 -18.59
N ALA A 14 -5.18 21.61 -19.59
CA ALA A 14 -4.39 22.83 -19.78
C ALA A 14 -4.84 24.00 -18.88
N SER A 15 -5.93 23.87 -18.13
CA SER A 15 -6.40 24.91 -17.20
C SER A 15 -5.54 24.92 -15.94
N GLU A 16 -4.86 26.06 -15.72
CA GLU A 16 -3.96 26.30 -14.58
C GLU A 16 -4.67 26.21 -13.22
N ASP A 17 -5.98 26.43 -13.20
CA ASP A 17 -6.80 26.49 -11.99
C ASP A 17 -7.70 25.26 -11.78
N CYS A 18 -7.55 24.19 -12.58
CA CYS A 18 -8.39 23.00 -12.47
C CYS A 18 -8.34 22.39 -11.07
N MET A 19 -7.14 22.08 -10.55
CA MET A 19 -6.97 21.53 -9.20
C MET A 19 -7.43 22.51 -8.12
N ALA A 20 -7.14 23.80 -8.29
CA ALA A 20 -7.55 24.83 -7.33
C ALA A 20 -9.08 24.93 -7.20
N LYS A 21 -9.82 24.63 -8.28
CA LYS A 21 -11.30 24.59 -8.28
C LYS A 21 -11.88 23.30 -7.70
N GLU A 22 -11.23 22.16 -7.91
CA GLU A 22 -11.74 20.85 -7.45
C GLU A 22 -11.41 20.55 -5.98
N LEU A 23 -10.24 21.00 -5.50
CA LEU A 23 -9.77 20.71 -4.14
C LEU A 23 -10.72 21.18 -3.02
N PRO A 24 -11.35 22.38 -3.08
CA PRO A 24 -12.28 22.83 -2.05
C PRO A 24 -13.45 21.86 -1.82
N GLU A 25 -14.07 21.36 -2.89
CA GLU A 25 -15.18 20.40 -2.76
C GLU A 25 -14.67 19.04 -2.24
N TYR A 26 -13.48 18.63 -2.68
CA TYR A 26 -12.87 17.37 -2.26
C TYR A 26 -12.53 17.36 -0.77
N THR A 27 -11.94 18.43 -0.25
CA THR A 27 -11.53 18.52 1.16
C THR A 27 -12.73 18.62 2.11
N VAL A 28 -13.81 19.29 1.70
CA VAL A 28 -15.09 19.25 2.42
C VAL A 28 -15.59 17.81 2.53
N LYS A 29 -15.59 17.05 1.43
CA LYS A 29 -16.01 15.63 1.46
C LYS A 29 -15.12 14.77 2.35
N ILE A 30 -13.81 14.98 2.36
CA ILE A 30 -12.90 14.31 3.30
C ILE A 30 -13.35 14.60 4.74
N CYS A 31 -13.49 15.88 5.09
CA CYS A 31 -13.77 16.28 6.46
C CYS A 31 -15.16 15.87 6.94
N ASP A 32 -16.19 15.97 6.09
CA ASP A 32 -17.55 15.52 6.43
C ASP A 32 -17.59 14.02 6.78
N ASN A 33 -16.79 13.21 6.09
CA ASN A 33 -16.79 11.75 6.29
C ASN A 33 -15.80 11.27 7.35
N LEU A 34 -14.65 11.95 7.49
CA LEU A 34 -13.49 11.42 8.21
C LEU A 34 -13.10 12.21 9.47
N SER A 35 -13.54 13.47 9.63
CA SER A 35 -13.10 14.34 10.75
C SER A 35 -13.41 13.76 12.14
N SER A 36 -14.44 12.92 12.26
CA SER A 36 -14.84 12.26 13.51
C SER A 36 -14.29 10.84 13.66
N LYS A 37 -13.53 10.31 12.68
CA LYS A 37 -13.09 8.91 12.66
C LYS A 37 -11.81 8.68 13.46
N ASN A 38 -10.90 9.65 13.49
CA ASN A 38 -9.72 9.62 14.34
C ASN A 38 -9.16 11.05 14.53
N SER A 39 -8.28 11.20 15.53
CA SER A 39 -7.69 12.49 15.87
C SER A 39 -6.88 13.12 14.74
N LYS A 40 -6.14 12.34 13.94
CA LYS A 40 -5.34 12.89 12.84
C LYS A 40 -6.21 13.57 11.77
N PHE A 41 -7.35 12.98 11.41
CA PHE A 41 -8.31 13.63 10.51
C PHE A 41 -9.02 14.80 11.19
N THR A 42 -9.31 14.72 12.49
CA THR A 42 -9.82 15.87 13.25
C THR A 42 -8.86 17.05 13.13
N ASP A 43 -7.57 16.81 13.36
CA ASP A 43 -6.52 17.84 13.33
C ASP A 43 -6.36 18.43 11.92
N CYS A 44 -6.22 17.57 10.89
CA CYS A 44 -6.11 18.05 9.51
C CYS A 44 -7.32 18.87 9.05
N CYS A 45 -8.53 18.57 9.54
CA CYS A 45 -9.74 19.31 9.20
C CYS A 45 -9.89 20.65 9.93
N GLN A 46 -8.98 20.99 10.84
CA GLN A 46 -8.92 22.32 11.50
C GLN A 46 -8.04 23.33 10.74
N GLU A 47 -7.32 22.85 9.72
CA GLU A 47 -6.51 23.66 8.81
C GLU A 47 -7.35 24.72 8.10
N LYS A 48 -6.72 25.84 7.74
CA LYS A 48 -7.44 27.05 7.30
C LYS A 48 -7.83 27.05 5.84
N THR A 49 -7.07 26.36 5.00
CA THR A 49 -7.32 26.34 3.56
C THR A 49 -7.54 24.92 3.05
N PRO A 50 -8.30 24.73 1.96
CA PRO A 50 -8.41 23.43 1.30
C PRO A 50 -7.05 22.81 0.96
N MET A 51 -6.07 23.65 0.59
CA MET A 51 -4.72 23.17 0.28
C MET A 51 -4.02 22.60 1.52
N ASP A 52 -4.11 23.29 2.65
CA ASP A 52 -3.52 22.84 3.91
C ASP A 52 -4.18 21.55 4.41
N ILE A 53 -5.52 21.45 4.32
CA ILE A 53 -6.25 20.20 4.61
C ILE A 53 -5.73 19.07 3.73
N PHE A 54 -5.64 19.29 2.41
CA PHE A 54 -5.16 18.29 1.47
C PHE A 54 -3.73 17.85 1.77
N ILE A 55 -2.79 18.79 1.95
CA ILE A 55 -1.38 18.52 2.27
C ILE A 55 -1.27 17.75 3.59
N CYS A 56 -2.01 18.15 4.63
CA CYS A 56 -2.03 17.43 5.91
C CYS A 56 -2.51 15.99 5.73
N THR A 57 -3.59 15.77 4.98
CA THR A 57 -4.11 14.42 4.70
C THR A 57 -3.17 13.58 3.84
N TYR A 58 -2.48 14.19 2.88
CA TYR A 58 -1.55 13.52 1.97
C TYR A 58 -0.29 13.04 2.69
N PHE A 59 0.29 13.85 3.58
CA PHE A 59 1.48 13.47 4.35
C PHE A 59 1.16 12.68 5.62
N MET A 60 -0.12 12.37 5.87
CA MET A 60 -0.52 11.58 7.03
C MET A 60 0.11 10.17 6.96
N PRO A 61 0.93 9.77 7.95
CA PRO A 61 1.51 8.44 7.94
C PRO A 61 0.43 7.41 8.23
N ALA A 62 0.62 6.20 7.69
CA ALA A 62 -0.25 5.05 7.95
C ALA A 62 -0.51 4.90 9.45
N ALA A 63 -1.78 4.74 9.82
CA ALA A 63 -2.15 4.52 11.21
C ALA A 63 -1.63 3.15 11.69
N PRO A 64 -1.36 2.99 13.00
CA PRO A 64 -1.20 1.67 13.59
C PRO A 64 -2.38 0.79 13.20
N ARG A 65 -2.10 -0.40 12.68
CA ARG A 65 -3.12 -1.29 12.14
C ARG A 65 -3.62 -2.24 13.24
N PRO A 66 -4.93 -2.32 13.50
CA PRO A 66 -5.47 -3.23 14.48
C PRO A 66 -5.31 -4.68 14.03
N GLU A 67 -5.17 -5.60 14.99
CA GLU A 67 -5.29 -7.03 14.71
C GLU A 67 -6.74 -7.34 14.31
N LEU A 68 -6.92 -7.72 13.06
CA LEU A 68 -8.22 -8.05 12.47
C LEU A 68 -8.19 -9.48 11.91
N PRO A 69 -9.37 -10.13 11.80
CA PRO A 69 -9.48 -11.46 11.20
C PRO A 69 -8.88 -11.55 9.79
N ASP A 70 -8.62 -12.78 9.35
CA ASP A 70 -8.18 -13.02 7.98
C ASP A 70 -9.23 -12.65 6.94
N VAL A 71 -8.78 -11.91 5.93
CA VAL A 71 -9.60 -11.51 4.79
C VAL A 71 -9.63 -12.69 3.83
N LYS A 72 -10.84 -13.16 3.54
CA LYS A 72 -11.05 -14.22 2.57
C LYS A 72 -11.05 -13.64 1.17
N LEU A 73 -10.40 -14.33 0.23
CA LEU A 73 -10.51 -14.00 -1.17
C LEU A 73 -11.98 -14.11 -1.62
N PRO A 74 -12.50 -13.16 -2.42
CA PRO A 74 -13.84 -13.25 -2.99
C PRO A 74 -14.07 -14.56 -3.72
N THR A 75 -15.28 -15.11 -3.60
CA THR A 75 -15.67 -16.28 -4.40
C THR A 75 -16.03 -15.86 -5.82
N ASN A 76 -16.09 -16.81 -6.76
CA ASN A 76 -16.53 -16.52 -8.13
C ASN A 76 -17.96 -15.98 -8.17
N LYS A 77 -18.84 -16.42 -7.26
CA LYS A 77 -20.20 -15.89 -7.14
C LYS A 77 -20.18 -14.43 -6.72
N ASP A 78 -19.33 -14.08 -5.75
CA ASP A 78 -19.26 -12.71 -5.26
C ASP A 78 -18.62 -11.77 -6.29
N ALA A 79 -17.51 -12.19 -6.90
CA ALA A 79 -16.72 -11.37 -7.81
C ALA A 79 -17.38 -11.18 -9.19
N CYS A 80 -18.10 -12.19 -9.70
CA CYS A 80 -18.71 -12.14 -11.03
C CYS A 80 -20.18 -11.71 -11.03
N ASP A 81 -20.77 -11.49 -9.85
CA ASP A 81 -22.13 -10.99 -9.75
C ASP A 81 -22.18 -9.51 -10.14
N LYS A 82 -22.92 -9.21 -11.21
CA LYS A 82 -23.18 -7.84 -11.68
C LYS A 82 -23.92 -6.99 -10.63
N GLY A 83 -24.59 -7.62 -9.66
CA GLY A 83 -25.23 -6.97 -8.52
C GLY A 83 -24.25 -6.48 -7.45
N ASN A 84 -22.97 -6.90 -7.50
CA ASN A 84 -21.98 -6.56 -6.48
C ASN A 84 -20.68 -6.00 -7.06
N PRO A 85 -20.72 -4.81 -7.71
CA PRO A 85 -19.56 -4.25 -8.41
C PRO A 85 -18.40 -3.83 -7.49
N LYS A 86 -18.56 -3.91 -6.17
CA LYS A 86 -17.60 -3.40 -5.17
C LYS A 86 -16.93 -4.50 -4.34
N VAL A 87 -17.11 -5.78 -4.66
CA VAL A 87 -16.51 -6.87 -3.87
C VAL A 87 -14.99 -6.77 -3.85
N LEU A 88 -14.37 -6.47 -4.99
CA LEU A 88 -12.92 -6.31 -5.09
C LEU A 88 -12.44 -5.09 -4.30
N ASP A 89 -13.14 -3.96 -4.40
CA ASP A 89 -12.85 -2.77 -3.60
C ASP A 89 -12.91 -3.07 -2.10
N GLN A 90 -13.92 -3.83 -1.66
CA GLN A 90 -14.07 -4.21 -0.27
C GLN A 90 -12.97 -5.18 0.18
N TYR A 91 -12.57 -6.12 -0.67
CA TYR A 91 -11.42 -6.99 -0.40
C TYR A 91 -10.12 -6.20 -0.23
N ILE A 92 -9.84 -5.26 -1.14
CA ILE A 92 -8.66 -4.38 -1.06
C ILE A 92 -8.70 -3.57 0.24
N PHE A 93 -9.86 -3.00 0.58
CA PHE A 93 -10.03 -2.20 1.80
C PHE A 93 -9.75 -3.02 3.06
N GLU A 94 -10.38 -4.18 3.21
CA GLU A 94 -10.20 -5.04 4.39
C GLU A 94 -8.77 -5.59 4.49
N LEU A 95 -8.13 -5.91 3.36
CA LEU A 95 -6.75 -6.37 3.35
C LEU A 95 -5.77 -5.24 3.73
N SER A 96 -5.95 -4.05 3.15
CA SER A 96 -5.06 -2.90 3.36
C SER A 96 -5.09 -2.37 4.78
N ARG A 97 -6.27 -2.32 5.41
CA ARG A 97 -6.42 -1.81 6.79
C ARG A 97 -5.83 -2.71 7.86
N LYS A 98 -5.58 -3.99 7.56
CA LYS A 98 -4.99 -4.95 8.51
C LYS A 98 -3.52 -5.26 8.24
N THR A 99 -3.08 -5.20 6.99
CA THR A 99 -1.74 -5.68 6.59
C THR A 99 -0.69 -4.61 6.84
N HIS A 100 0.29 -4.88 7.72
CA HIS A 100 1.35 -3.92 8.03
C HIS A 100 2.45 -3.83 6.97
N ILE A 101 2.14 -3.25 5.81
CA ILE A 101 3.08 -3.06 4.70
C ILE A 101 2.80 -1.71 3.98
N PRO A 102 3.79 -1.07 3.32
CA PRO A 102 3.58 0.16 2.55
C PRO A 102 2.64 -0.05 1.34
N GLU A 103 1.99 1.03 0.89
CA GLU A 103 1.03 1.00 -0.21
C GLU A 103 1.65 0.48 -1.51
N VAL A 104 2.88 0.91 -1.84
CA VAL A 104 3.59 0.48 -3.07
C VAL A 104 3.76 -1.03 -3.20
N PHE A 105 3.83 -1.76 -2.07
CA PHE A 105 3.87 -3.22 -2.07
C PHE A 105 2.49 -3.82 -2.31
N LEU A 106 1.45 -3.29 -1.63
CA LEU A 106 0.08 -3.78 -1.81
C LEU A 106 -0.40 -3.59 -3.24
N SER A 107 -0.18 -2.41 -3.82
CA SER A 107 -0.57 -2.11 -5.19
C SER A 107 0.14 -3.05 -6.18
N LYS A 108 1.45 -3.29 -6.00
CA LYS A 108 2.22 -4.21 -6.84
C LYS A 108 1.69 -5.66 -6.81
N ILE A 109 1.36 -6.19 -5.63
CA ILE A 109 0.92 -7.61 -5.51
C ILE A 109 -0.57 -7.81 -5.82
N LEU A 110 -1.41 -6.79 -5.65
CA LEU A 110 -2.85 -6.92 -5.82
C LEU A 110 -3.30 -6.67 -7.26
N GLU A 111 -2.67 -5.75 -8.00
CA GLU A 111 -3.17 -5.34 -9.31
C GLU A 111 -3.22 -6.51 -10.33
N PRO A 112 -2.14 -7.28 -10.60
CA PRO A 112 -2.19 -8.34 -11.60
C PRO A 112 -3.17 -9.48 -11.25
N PRO A 113 -3.20 -10.01 -10.02
CA PRO A 113 -4.12 -11.09 -9.67
C PRO A 113 -5.58 -10.67 -9.64
N LEU A 114 -5.90 -9.46 -9.17
CA LEU A 114 -7.29 -8.99 -9.17
C LEU A 114 -7.83 -8.83 -10.59
N LYS A 115 -7.01 -8.33 -11.52
CA LYS A 115 -7.34 -8.33 -12.95
C LYS A 115 -7.53 -9.75 -13.49
N SER A 116 -6.65 -10.67 -13.12
CA SER A 116 -6.72 -12.09 -13.52
C SER A 116 -7.95 -12.83 -12.99
N LEU A 117 -8.48 -12.43 -11.82
CA LEU A 117 -9.72 -12.93 -11.24
C LEU A 117 -10.96 -12.32 -11.93
N ASP A 118 -10.92 -11.05 -12.31
CA ASP A 118 -11.97 -10.43 -13.14
C ASP A 118 -12.08 -11.11 -14.52
N GLU A 119 -10.94 -11.45 -15.14
CA GLU A 119 -10.90 -12.23 -16.37
C GLU A 119 -11.55 -13.63 -16.23
N CYS A 120 -11.46 -14.25 -15.05
CA CYS A 120 -12.12 -15.54 -14.81
C CYS A 120 -13.65 -15.45 -14.92
N CYS A 121 -14.26 -14.28 -14.69
CA CYS A 121 -15.71 -14.09 -14.85
C CYS A 121 -16.19 -14.24 -16.29
N HIS A 122 -15.28 -14.10 -17.26
CA HIS A 122 -15.56 -14.19 -18.69
C HIS A 122 -15.12 -15.54 -19.29
N SER A 123 -14.63 -16.47 -18.47
CA SER A 123 -14.22 -17.81 -18.91
C SER A 123 -15.40 -18.77 -19.08
N GLU A 124 -15.23 -19.83 -19.88
CA GLU A 124 -16.25 -20.87 -20.09
C GLU A 124 -16.67 -21.55 -18.79
N ASP A 125 -15.73 -21.74 -17.86
CA ASP A 125 -15.99 -22.24 -16.51
C ASP A 125 -15.31 -21.34 -15.46
N SER A 126 -16.05 -20.31 -15.03
CA SER A 126 -15.59 -19.37 -14.00
C SER A 126 -15.29 -20.07 -12.67
N THR A 127 -16.01 -21.15 -12.33
CA THR A 127 -15.79 -21.87 -11.07
C THR A 127 -14.45 -22.60 -11.10
N ALA A 128 -14.14 -23.28 -12.21
CA ALA A 128 -12.84 -23.94 -12.41
C ALA A 128 -11.69 -22.92 -12.44
N CYS A 129 -11.87 -21.79 -13.12
CA CYS A 129 -10.85 -20.73 -13.21
C CYS A 129 -10.47 -20.17 -11.82
N PHE A 130 -11.47 -19.81 -11.00
CA PHE A 130 -11.22 -19.34 -9.63
C PHE A 130 -10.60 -20.40 -8.73
N LYS A 131 -11.02 -21.67 -8.86
CA LYS A 131 -10.43 -22.79 -8.09
C LYS A 131 -8.96 -23.02 -8.44
N ALA A 132 -8.56 -22.77 -9.68
CA ALA A 132 -7.17 -22.87 -10.11
C ALA A 132 -6.34 -21.66 -9.63
N LYS A 133 -6.81 -20.43 -9.90
CA LYS A 133 -6.03 -19.20 -9.63
C LYS A 133 -6.06 -18.76 -8.17
N GLY A 134 -7.16 -18.96 -7.45
CA GLY A 134 -7.36 -18.45 -6.09
C GLY A 134 -6.33 -18.97 -5.07
N PRO A 135 -6.09 -20.29 -4.96
CA PRO A 135 -5.08 -20.84 -4.05
C PRO A 135 -3.66 -20.40 -4.39
N GLN A 136 -3.32 -20.31 -5.68
CA GLN A 136 -2.02 -19.81 -6.13
C GLN A 136 -1.83 -18.36 -5.70
N PHE A 137 -2.80 -17.50 -6.00
CA PHE A 137 -2.76 -16.09 -5.59
C PHE A 137 -2.62 -15.94 -4.08
N LYS A 138 -3.39 -16.69 -3.28
CA LYS A 138 -3.31 -16.61 -1.82
C LYS A 138 -1.90 -16.93 -1.31
N LYS A 139 -1.24 -17.93 -1.89
CA LYS A 139 0.13 -18.33 -1.51
C LYS A 139 1.17 -17.29 -1.92
N GLU A 140 1.06 -16.76 -3.13
CA GLU A 140 1.93 -15.70 -3.64
C GLU A 140 1.77 -14.43 -2.80
N LEU A 141 0.53 -14.05 -2.48
CA LEU A 141 0.20 -12.90 -1.65
C LEU A 141 0.80 -13.02 -0.24
N SER A 142 0.63 -14.16 0.43
CA SER A 142 1.18 -14.32 1.79
C SER A 142 2.70 -14.25 1.79
N SER A 143 3.36 -14.95 0.86
CA SER A 143 4.82 -14.94 0.74
C SER A 143 5.36 -13.55 0.41
N PHE A 144 4.70 -12.82 -0.48
CA PHE A 144 5.09 -11.47 -0.85
C PHE A 144 4.92 -10.48 0.32
N ILE A 145 3.80 -10.57 1.06
CA ILE A 145 3.58 -9.74 2.25
C ILE A 145 4.63 -10.01 3.31
N GLU A 146 4.92 -11.29 3.61
CA GLU A 146 5.93 -11.67 4.61
C GLU A 146 7.31 -11.12 4.26
N LYS A 147 7.74 -11.26 3.00
CA LYS A 147 9.01 -10.71 2.53
C LYS A 147 9.03 -9.18 2.58
N GLY A 148 7.96 -8.51 2.15
CA GLY A 148 7.88 -7.05 2.19
C GLY A 148 7.85 -6.50 3.62
N GLN A 149 7.19 -7.20 4.54
CA GLN A 149 7.24 -6.90 5.97
C GLN A 149 8.66 -7.03 6.52
N GLU A 150 9.40 -8.06 6.10
CA GLU A 150 10.80 -8.21 6.48
C GLU A 150 11.69 -7.08 5.94
N LEU A 151 11.50 -6.68 4.67
CA LEU A 151 12.25 -5.57 4.06
C LEU A 151 12.03 -4.24 4.79
N CYS A 152 10.81 -4.01 5.28
CA CYS A 152 10.42 -2.76 5.95
C CYS A 152 10.39 -2.83 7.48
N ALA A 153 10.80 -3.96 8.07
CA ALA A 153 10.70 -4.17 9.50
C ALA A 153 11.46 -3.10 10.29
N ASP A 154 10.89 -2.64 11.41
CA ASP A 154 11.38 -1.56 12.29
C ASP A 154 11.45 -0.15 11.69
N TYR A 155 11.24 0.05 10.38
CA TYR A 155 11.44 1.35 9.74
C TYR A 155 10.45 2.42 10.21
N SER A 156 9.16 2.08 10.30
CA SER A 156 8.08 3.01 10.65
C SER A 156 7.99 3.36 12.13
N GLU A 157 8.62 2.56 13.00
CA GLU A 157 8.46 2.64 14.47
C GLU A 157 9.66 3.27 15.19
N ASN A 158 10.75 3.53 14.46
CA ASN A 158 12.02 3.98 15.04
C ASN A 158 12.54 5.22 14.31
N THR A 159 13.39 6.00 14.99
CA THR A 159 14.20 7.01 14.29
C THR A 159 15.14 6.30 13.32
N PHE A 160 15.58 6.99 12.26
CA PHE A 160 16.41 6.35 11.23
C PHE A 160 17.73 5.78 11.79
N THR A 161 18.34 6.46 12.77
CA THR A 161 19.56 5.97 13.44
C THR A 161 19.31 4.72 14.26
N GLU A 162 18.19 4.65 14.98
CA GLU A 162 17.82 3.49 15.78
C GLU A 162 17.39 2.30 14.90
N TYR A 163 16.63 2.58 13.83
CA TYR A 163 16.33 1.60 12.78
C TYR A 163 17.59 0.95 12.24
N LYS A 164 18.63 1.74 11.88
CA LYS A 164 19.89 1.19 11.35
C LYS A 164 20.60 0.27 12.34
N LYS A 165 20.55 0.56 13.64
CA LYS A 165 21.15 -0.33 14.67
C LYS A 165 20.41 -1.67 14.74
N LYS A 166 19.08 -1.64 14.87
CA LYS A 166 18.24 -2.84 14.88
C LYS A 166 18.41 -3.65 13.59
N LEU A 167 18.50 -2.97 12.45
CA LEU A 167 18.78 -3.60 11.17
C LEU A 167 20.14 -4.32 11.18
N ALA A 168 21.19 -3.71 11.71
CA ALA A 168 22.51 -4.33 11.82
C ALA A 168 22.47 -5.60 12.69
N GLU A 169 21.76 -5.56 13.83
CA GLU A 169 21.57 -6.72 14.71
C GLU A 169 20.85 -7.87 13.99
N ARG A 170 19.75 -7.57 13.27
CA ARG A 170 19.00 -8.58 12.49
C ARG A 170 19.85 -9.18 11.36
N LEU A 171 20.58 -8.34 10.63
CA LEU A 171 21.45 -8.79 9.55
C LEU A 171 22.61 -9.64 10.07
N ARG A 172 23.23 -9.26 11.20
CA ARG A 172 24.26 -10.07 11.88
C ARG A 172 23.71 -11.43 12.31
N GLY A 173 22.47 -11.47 12.80
CA GLY A 173 21.80 -12.73 13.14
C GLY A 173 21.54 -13.63 11.93
N LYS A 174 21.21 -13.04 10.77
CA LYS A 174 21.00 -13.77 9.50
C LYS A 174 22.31 -14.20 8.83
N TRP A 175 23.36 -13.40 8.97
CA TRP A 175 24.66 -13.61 8.34
C TRP A 175 25.79 -13.59 9.40
N PRO A 176 25.89 -14.62 10.25
CA PRO A 176 26.86 -14.64 11.35
C PRO A 176 28.32 -14.53 10.87
N ASP A 177 28.60 -15.10 9.70
CA ASP A 177 29.93 -15.18 9.11
C ASP A 177 30.33 -13.94 8.29
N ALA A 178 29.43 -12.97 8.09
CA ALA A 178 29.73 -11.75 7.36
C ALA A 178 30.82 -10.94 8.08
N THR A 179 31.77 -10.40 7.33
CA THR A 179 32.73 -9.42 7.85
C THR A 179 32.03 -8.14 8.28
N GLU A 180 32.70 -7.30 9.09
CA GLU A 180 32.12 -6.02 9.49
C GLU A 180 31.83 -5.12 8.28
N THR A 181 32.72 -5.10 7.29
CA THR A 181 32.54 -4.32 6.05
C THR A 181 31.33 -4.81 5.24
N GLU A 182 31.16 -6.13 5.08
CA GLU A 182 30.00 -6.69 4.38
C GLU A 182 28.69 -6.36 5.11
N LEU A 183 28.69 -6.43 6.45
CA LEU A 183 27.53 -6.05 7.24
C LEU A 183 27.20 -4.56 7.09
N GLU A 184 28.20 -3.68 7.15
CA GLU A 184 28.01 -2.23 6.94
C GLU A 184 27.41 -1.93 5.57
N GLU A 185 27.87 -2.61 4.52
CA GLU A 185 27.33 -2.48 3.16
C GLU A 185 25.87 -2.96 3.07
N LEU A 186 25.55 -4.10 3.67
CA LEU A 186 24.17 -4.62 3.73
C LEU A 186 23.24 -3.67 4.49
N VAL A 187 23.67 -3.15 5.64
CA VAL A 187 22.93 -2.16 6.42
C VAL A 187 22.70 -0.91 5.59
N LYS A 188 23.73 -0.41 4.89
CA LYS A 188 23.62 0.76 4.01
C LYS A 188 22.61 0.52 2.89
N LYS A 189 22.71 -0.61 2.18
CA LYS A 189 21.81 -0.96 1.07
C LYS A 189 20.36 -1.08 1.54
N ARG A 190 20.11 -1.86 2.60
CA ARG A 190 18.75 -2.10 3.11
C ARG A 190 18.14 -0.86 3.77
N SER A 191 18.95 -0.02 4.41
CA SER A 191 18.45 1.25 4.96
C SER A 191 18.15 2.29 3.89
N ASP A 192 18.94 2.35 2.82
CA ASP A 192 18.64 3.18 1.65
C ASP A 192 17.33 2.76 0.97
N PHE A 193 17.14 1.46 0.73
CA PHE A 193 15.88 0.91 0.22
C PHE A 193 14.69 1.33 1.09
N ALA A 194 14.77 1.09 2.40
CA ALA A 194 13.66 1.39 3.31
C ALA A 194 13.34 2.89 3.35
N SER A 195 14.36 3.75 3.25
CA SER A 195 14.17 5.21 3.22
C SER A 195 13.34 5.70 2.02
N LYS A 196 13.34 4.93 0.93
CA LYS A 196 12.66 5.27 -0.31
C LYS A 196 11.34 4.52 -0.46
N CYS A 197 11.26 3.26 -0.05
CA CYS A 197 10.14 2.35 -0.37
C CYS A 197 9.29 1.89 0.82
N CYS A 198 9.66 2.24 2.06
CA CYS A 198 8.92 1.83 3.25
C CYS A 198 8.02 2.94 3.86
N SER A 199 7.55 3.88 3.03
CA SER A 199 6.66 4.98 3.44
C SER A 199 5.35 4.97 2.65
N ILE A 200 4.34 5.71 3.11
CA ILE A 200 3.02 5.74 2.46
C ILE A 200 3.04 6.41 1.08
N ASN A 201 3.93 7.39 0.86
CA ASN A 201 4.05 8.14 -0.40
C ASN A 201 5.33 7.78 -1.16
N SER A 202 5.77 6.52 -1.03
CA SER A 202 6.95 6.03 -1.72
C SER A 202 6.75 6.10 -3.25
N PRO A 203 7.79 6.49 -4.02
CA PRO A 203 7.66 6.74 -5.46
C PRO A 203 7.40 5.42 -6.22
N PRO A 204 6.24 5.25 -6.89
CA PRO A 204 5.81 3.96 -7.40
C PRO A 204 6.75 3.40 -8.48
N LEU A 205 7.13 4.21 -9.47
CA LEU A 205 8.00 3.75 -10.57
C LEU A 205 9.40 3.32 -10.10
N TYR A 206 9.96 4.02 -9.12
CA TYR A 206 11.26 3.68 -8.56
C TYR A 206 11.15 2.40 -7.71
N CYS A 207 10.16 2.36 -6.82
CA CYS A 207 9.98 1.23 -5.92
C CYS A 207 9.55 -0.05 -6.63
N ASP A 208 8.87 0.03 -7.78
CA ASP A 208 8.50 -1.16 -8.55
C ASP A 208 9.73 -2.03 -8.89
N SER A 209 10.77 -1.41 -9.45
CA SER A 209 12.03 -2.10 -9.79
C SER A 209 12.86 -2.49 -8.57
N GLU A 210 12.90 -1.65 -7.54
CA GLU A 210 13.71 -1.90 -6.34
C GLU A 210 13.11 -3.02 -5.48
N ILE A 211 11.78 -3.11 -5.41
CA ILE A 211 11.09 -4.20 -4.74
C ILE A 211 11.43 -5.52 -5.43
N ASP A 212 11.40 -5.58 -6.76
CA ASP A 212 11.77 -6.81 -7.49
C ASP A 212 13.23 -7.21 -7.22
N ALA A 213 14.14 -6.24 -7.20
CA ALA A 213 15.54 -6.50 -6.90
C ALA A 213 15.73 -7.05 -5.47
N GLU A 214 15.13 -6.41 -4.46
CA GLU A 214 15.28 -6.81 -3.05
C GLU A 214 14.56 -8.13 -2.73
N MET A 215 13.38 -8.39 -3.31
CA MET A 215 12.62 -9.64 -3.11
C MET A 215 13.39 -10.90 -3.54
N ASN A 216 14.32 -10.75 -4.48
CA ASN A 216 15.21 -11.83 -4.96
C ASN A 216 16.45 -12.03 -4.09
N THR A 217 16.71 -11.12 -3.14
CA THR A 217 17.86 -11.21 -2.22
C THR A 217 17.50 -11.79 -0.85
N LEU A 218 16.20 -12.00 -0.61
CA LEU A 218 15.63 -12.66 0.57
C LEU A 218 15.33 -14.14 0.30
#